data_AF-A0A920P0Q7-F1
#
_entry.id   AF-A0A920P0Q7-F1
#
_cell.length_a   1.000
_cell.length_b   1.000
_cell.length_c   1.000
_cell.angle_alpha   90.00
_cell.angle_beta   90.00
_cell.angle_gamma   90.00
#
_symmetry.space_group_name_H-M   'P 1'
#
loop_
_entity.id
_entity.type
_entity.pdbx_description
1 polymer ?
#
loop_
_entity_poly.entity_id
_entity_poly.type
_entity_poly.pdbx_seq_one_letter_code
_entity_poly.pdbx_strand_id
1 'polypeptide(L)'
;MFNDAGLGFPIGINSLTYLIICGFAAYLRNITLRPSLTKDWLYFLFTISFANSINYFLLVLFFSIEINYYEILGNIIFTFLLYYFSHIFLTFIVKFF
;
A
#
# COMPACT_ATOMS: atom_id res chain seq x y z
N MET A 1 -7.09 -4.92 13.47
CA MET A 1 -8.20 -5.33 14.35
C MET A 1 -8.29 -4.45 15.60
N PHE A 2 -7.28 -4.41 16.49
CA PHE A 2 -7.33 -3.50 17.66
C PHE A 2 -7.12 -2.01 17.30
N ASN A 3 -6.29 -1.74 16.29
CA ASN A 3 -6.02 -0.38 15.80
C ASN A 3 -7.28 0.35 15.30
N ASP A 4 -8.25 -0.36 14.72
CA ASP A 4 -9.51 0.25 14.24
C ASP A 4 -10.44 0.60 15.41
N ALA A 5 -10.51 -0.27 16.42
CA ALA A 5 -11.31 -0.03 17.63
C ALA A 5 -10.79 1.17 18.44
N GLY A 6 -9.48 1.43 18.43
CA GLY A 6 -8.87 2.61 19.06
C GLY A 6 -9.08 3.91 18.27
N LEU A 7 -9.37 3.82 16.97
CA LEU A 7 -9.53 4.98 16.07
C LEU A 7 -11.00 5.28 15.73
N GLY A 8 -11.96 4.53 16.28
CA GLY A 8 -13.38 4.68 15.99
C GLY A 8 -13.78 4.24 14.57
N PHE A 9 -12.87 3.58 13.84
CA PHE A 9 -13.18 3.00 12.54
C PHE A 9 -13.96 1.68 12.71
N PRO A 10 -14.85 1.37 11.76
CA PRO A 10 -15.57 0.10 11.75
C PRO A 10 -14.60 -1.09 11.76
N ILE A 11 -14.86 -2.03 12.67
CA ILE A 11 -14.02 -3.21 12.87
C ILE A 11 -13.91 -3.98 11.54
N GLY A 12 -12.67 -4.15 11.07
CA GLY A 12 -12.36 -5.00 9.90
C GLY A 12 -11.95 -4.24 8.64
N ILE A 13 -12.02 -2.91 8.64
CA ILE A 13 -11.53 -2.09 7.53
C ILE A 13 -10.03 -2.28 7.32
N ASN A 14 -9.21 -2.21 8.38
CA ASN A 14 -7.77 -2.43 8.19
C ASN A 14 -7.45 -3.86 7.73
N SER A 15 -8.19 -4.89 8.14
CA SER A 15 -7.91 -6.23 7.59
C SER A 15 -8.27 -6.34 6.11
N LEU A 16 -9.35 -5.69 5.69
CA LEU A 16 -9.79 -5.68 4.30
C LEU A 16 -8.80 -4.90 3.43
N THR A 17 -8.28 -3.76 3.92
CA THR A 17 -7.25 -2.98 3.24
C THR A 17 -5.99 -3.83 2.98
N TYR A 18 -5.50 -4.56 4.00
CA TYR A 18 -4.35 -5.46 3.85
C TYR A 18 -4.61 -6.63 2.91
N LEU A 19 -5.83 -7.18 2.91
CA LEU A 19 -6.20 -8.30 2.03
C LEU A 19 -6.21 -7.87 0.55
N ILE A 20 -6.73 -6.67 0.25
CA ILE A 20 -6.67 -6.07 -1.09
C ILE A 20 -5.21 -5.85 -1.51
N ILE A 21 -4.38 -5.24 -0.66
CA ILE A 21 -2.97 -4.98 -0.97
C ILE A 21 -2.25 -6.30 -1.28
N CYS A 22 -2.44 -7.32 -0.44
CA CYS A 22 -1.81 -8.64 -0.62
C CYS A 22 -2.32 -9.34 -1.89
N GLY A 23 -3.62 -9.29 -2.17
CA GLY A 23 -4.22 -9.87 -3.38
C GLY A 23 -3.69 -9.22 -4.67
N PHE A 24 -3.63 -7.89 -4.72
CA PHE A 24 -3.05 -7.17 -5.86
C PHE A 24 -1.56 -7.43 -6.01
N ALA A 25 -0.80 -7.45 -4.91
CA ALA A 25 0.62 -7.77 -4.95
C ALA A 25 0.89 -9.19 -5.45
N ALA A 26 0.11 -10.18 -5.00
CA ALA A 26 0.21 -11.56 -5.48
C ALA A 26 -0.16 -11.69 -6.97
N TYR A 27 -1.21 -10.99 -7.41
CA TYR A 27 -1.63 -10.96 -8.81
C TYR A 27 -0.55 -10.36 -9.72
N LEU A 28 -0.01 -9.19 -9.35
CA LEU A 28 1.05 -8.52 -10.12
C LEU A 28 2.37 -9.32 -10.13
N ARG A 29 2.72 -9.99 -9.02
CA ARG A 29 3.87 -10.87 -8.96
C ARG A 29 3.73 -12.08 -9.89
N ASN A 30 2.50 -12.57 -10.10
CA ASN A 30 2.24 -13.66 -11.03
C ASN A 30 2.40 -13.26 -12.51
N ILE A 31 2.15 -11.98 -12.84
CA ILE A 31 2.34 -11.43 -14.20
C ILE A 31 3.83 -11.12 -14.47
N THR A 32 4.58 -10.73 -13.44
CA THR A 32 5.96 -10.24 -13.57
C THR A 32 6.97 -11.36 -13.37
N LEU A 33 6.98 -12.36 -14.27
CA LEU A 33 7.90 -13.51 -14.28
C LEU A 33 9.39 -13.15 -14.54
N ARG A 34 9.73 -11.86 -14.69
CA ARG A 34 11.09 -11.38 -14.92
C ARG A 34 11.37 -10.18 -14.01
N PRO A 35 12.14 -10.35 -12.90
CA PRO A 35 12.38 -9.28 -11.95
C PRO A 35 13.21 -8.18 -12.62
N SER A 36 12.67 -6.97 -12.66
CA SER A 36 13.40 -5.80 -13.13
C SER A 36 13.07 -4.63 -12.21
N LEU A 37 14.10 -4.10 -11.55
CA LEU A 37 14.03 -3.09 -10.50
C LEU A 37 13.05 -1.95 -10.78
N THR A 38 13.12 -1.40 -12.00
CA THR A 38 12.31 -0.26 -12.45
C THR A 38 10.84 -0.63 -12.62
N LYS A 39 10.53 -1.84 -13.07
CA LYS A 39 9.14 -2.28 -13.18
C LYS A 39 8.56 -2.57 -11.81
N ASP A 40 9.31 -3.22 -10.92
CA ASP A 40 8.86 -3.54 -9.56
C ASP A 40 8.54 -2.26 -8.78
N TRP A 41 9.35 -1.21 -8.95
CA TRP A 41 9.11 0.11 -8.35
C TRP A 41 7.81 0.77 -8.86
N LEU A 42 7.55 0.76 -10.17
CA LEU A 42 6.32 1.30 -10.75
C LEU A 42 5.09 0.50 -10.33
N TYR A 43 5.19 -0.83 -10.25
CA TYR A 43 4.09 -1.69 -9.81
C TYR A 43 3.77 -1.49 -8.33
N PHE A 44 4.77 -1.21 -7.49
CA PHE A 44 4.53 -0.89 -6.09
C PHE A 44 3.70 0.39 -5.95
N LEU A 45 4.05 1.46 -6.68
CA LEU A 45 3.27 2.71 -6.70
C LEU A 45 1.84 2.46 -7.17
N PHE A 46 1.68 1.71 -8.26
CA PHE A 46 0.36 1.40 -8.80
C PHE A 46 -0.50 0.62 -7.81
N THR A 47 0.08 -0.40 -7.16
CA THR A 47 -0.62 -1.25 -6.18
C THR A 47 -1.11 -0.44 -4.98
N ILE A 48 -0.25 0.38 -4.39
CA ILE A 48 -0.62 1.13 -3.18
C ILE A 48 -1.64 2.22 -3.49
N SER A 49 -1.53 2.87 -4.66
CA SER A 49 -2.51 3.86 -5.10
C SER A 49 -3.88 3.25 -5.37
N PHE A 50 -3.93 2.11 -6.08
CA PHE A 50 -5.17 1.40 -6.37
C PHE A 50 -5.83 0.85 -5.10
N ALA A 51 -5.06 0.24 -4.21
CA ALA A 51 -5.57 -0.26 -2.93
C ALA A 51 -6.14 0.86 -2.06
N ASN A 52 -5.46 2.01 -1.97
CA ASN A 52 -5.93 3.13 -1.17
C ASN A 52 -7.21 3.77 -1.76
N SER A 53 -7.34 3.79 -3.09
CA SER A 53 -8.55 4.23 -3.78
C SER A 53 -9.75 3.32 -3.48
N ILE A 54 -9.57 1.99 -3.52
CA ILE A 54 -10.65 1.05 -3.15
C ILE A 54 -11.04 1.25 -1.68
N ASN A 55 -10.06 1.39 -0.78
CA ASN A 55 -10.35 1.60 0.64
C ASN A 55 -11.13 2.89 0.87
N TYR A 56 -10.72 3.99 0.25
CA TYR A 56 -11.46 5.25 0.32
C TYR A 56 -12.91 5.08 -0.18
N PHE A 57 -13.09 4.43 -1.33
CA PHE A 57 -14.42 4.17 -1.89
C PHE A 57 -15.30 3.33 -0.94
N LEU A 58 -14.71 2.34 -0.27
CA LEU A 58 -15.41 1.47 0.66
C LEU A 58 -15.83 2.21 1.94
N LEU A 59 -14.98 3.11 2.47
CA LEU A 59 -15.32 3.94 3.62
C LEU A 59 -16.40 4.99 3.29
N VAL A 60 -16.34 5.60 2.11
CA VAL A 60 -17.35 6.58 1.67
C VAL A 60 -18.71 5.91 1.44
N LEU A 61 -18.76 4.76 0.75
CA LEU A 61 -20.04 4.09 0.43
C LEU A 61 -20.74 3.46 1.63
N PHE A 62 -20.01 2.77 2.51
CA PHE A 62 -20.62 1.99 3.59
C PHE A 62 -20.75 2.77 4.89
N PHE A 63 -19.83 3.68 5.16
CA PHE A 63 -19.74 4.35 6.47
C PHE A 63 -19.95 5.86 6.42
N SER A 64 -20.04 6.47 5.23
CA SER A 64 -20.21 7.92 5.06
C SER A 64 -19.19 8.72 5.89
N ILE A 65 -17.98 8.16 6.08
CA ILE A 65 -16.90 8.81 6.82
C ILE A 65 -16.14 9.69 5.83
N GLU A 66 -16.12 10.99 6.09
CA GLU A 66 -15.31 11.95 5.33
C GLU A 66 -13.85 11.84 5.77
N ILE A 67 -13.05 11.05 5.03
CA ILE A 67 -11.60 11.01 5.21
C ILE A 67 -10.97 12.08 4.34
N ASN A 68 -10.00 12.80 4.90
CA ASN A 68 -9.29 13.84 4.20
C ASN A 68 -8.36 13.24 3.11
N TYR A 69 -8.63 13.58 1.85
CA TYR A 69 -7.87 13.09 0.69
C TYR A 69 -6.37 13.45 0.77
N TYR A 70 -6.04 14.60 1.38
CA TYR A 70 -4.65 15.05 1.54
C TYR A 70 -3.83 14.14 2.47
N GLU A 71 -4.45 13.59 3.52
CA GLU A 71 -3.77 12.68 4.45
C GLU A 71 -3.49 11.33 3.81
N ILE A 72 -4.46 10.81 3.06
CA ILE A 72 -4.36 9.58 2.25
C ILE A 72 -3.23 9.71 1.23
N LEU A 73 -3.16 10.82 0.50
CA LEU A 73 -2.09 11.09 -0.47
C LEU A 73 -0.72 11.23 0.20
N GLY A 74 -0.64 11.97 1.32
CA GLY A 74 0.59 12.12 2.09
C GLY A 74 1.15 10.76 2.54
N ASN A 75 0.28 9.88 3.05
CA ASN A 75 0.67 8.51 3.42
C ASN A 75 1.16 7.68 2.23
N ILE A 76 0.51 7.77 1.06
CA ILE A 76 0.98 7.07 -0.15
C ILE A 76 2.39 7.54 -0.53
N ILE A 77 2.60 8.86 -0.60
CA ILE A 77 3.88 9.44 -1.02
C ILE A 77 4.98 9.07 -0.02
N PHE A 78 4.70 9.15 1.28
CA PHE A 78 5.65 8.77 2.32
C PHE A 78 6.03 7.30 2.25
N THR A 79 5.04 6.41 2.15
CA THR A 79 5.26 4.95 2.06
C THR A 79 6.03 4.58 0.80
N PHE A 80 5.73 5.25 -0.31
CA PHE A 80 6.44 5.09 -1.59
C PHE A 80 7.92 5.50 -1.51
N LEU A 81 8.22 6.65 -0.89
CA LEU A 81 9.59 7.12 -0.67
C LEU A 81 10.39 6.17 0.22
N LEU A 82 9.77 5.66 1.28
CA LEU A 82 10.42 4.75 2.23
C LEU A 82 10.77 3.40 1.56
N TYR A 83 9.88 2.88 0.70
CA TYR A 83 10.16 1.67 -0.08
C TYR A 83 11.39 1.84 -0.98
N TYR A 84 11.46 2.95 -1.72
CA TYR A 84 12.63 3.26 -2.56
C TYR A 84 13.93 3.35 -1.76
N PHE A 85 13.89 4.01 -0.60
CA PHE A 85 15.04 4.14 0.29
C PHE A 85 15.52 2.79 0.84
N SER A 86 14.60 1.95 1.32
CA SER A 86 14.93 0.62 1.84
C SER A 86 15.60 -0.28 0.79
N HIS A 87 15.18 -0.17 -0.47
CA HIS A 87 15.75 -0.93 -1.56
C HIS A 87 17.19 -0.52 -1.89
N ILE A 88 17.48 0.79 -1.90
CA ILE A 88 18.85 1.32 -2.08
C ILE A 88 19.75 0.84 -0.94
N PHE A 89 19.25 0.93 0.30
CA PHE A 89 20.00 0.51 1.49
C PHE A 89 20.33 -1.00 1.46
N LEU A 90 19.36 -1.84 1.09
CA LEU A 90 19.57 -3.28 0.94
C LEU A 90 20.62 -3.59 -0.14
N THR A 91 20.55 -2.91 -1.28
CA THR A 91 21.52 -3.08 -2.38
C THR A 91 22.93 -2.69 -1.96
N PHE A 92 23.07 -1.63 -1.15
CA PHE A 92 24.36 -1.21 -0.60
C PHE A 92 24.94 -2.27 0.36
N ILE A 93 24.12 -2.83 1.24
CA ILE A 93 24.52 -3.90 2.17
C ILE A 93 24.98 -5.15 1.42
N VAL A 94 24.19 -5.63 0.46
CA VAL A 94 24.48 -6.85 -0.30
C VAL A 94 25.77 -6.71 -1.12
N LYS A 95 26.15 -5.49 -1.50
CA LYS A 95 27.37 -5.22 -2.26
C LYS A 95 28.64 -5.12 -1.39
N PHE A 96 28.48 -5.03 -0.07
CA PHE A 96 29.58 -4.93 0.90
C PHE A 96 30.00 -6.29 1.47
N PHE A 97 29.22 -7.35 1.24
CA PHE A 97 29.49 -8.73 1.63
C PHE A 97 29.79 -9.58 0.39
#